data_AF-A0A938JCD9-F1
#
_entry.id   AF-A0A938JCD9-F1
#
_cell.length_a   1.000
_cell.length_b   1.000
_cell.length_c   1.000
_cell.angle_alpha   90.00
_cell.angle_beta   90.00
_cell.angle_gamma   90.00
#
_symmetry.space_group_name_H-M   'P 1'
#
loop_
_entity.id
_entity.type
_entity.pdbx_description
1 polymer ?
#
loop_
_entity_poly.entity_id
_entity_poly.type
_entity_poly.pdbx_seq_one_letter_code
_entity_poly.pdbx_strand_id
1 'polypeptide(L)'
;MAARYPRDVAASASARRAQVRRRRLLVLGVAALVLLAVAAAALALRPDEPAAPASYASQSAVDRAAEEAAASAQEAAKAAREIEERTWSTGPYAEEVPKEDGVAAGAPVKGLVALTFDDGPGRYTYDVLALLKRHRMKATFFVLGSKAEQDPAALRQMVREGHVVAAHSWSHASMVTLNAKGLRAEFDRTNAVIREATGRVAAIQRPPFGDFDGRTNRWSRANGMLPILWNVDSNDWQLQDPRTVVDNVLNAPNLGPGAIILLHDGGEDRSMTVNALPAIMDGLRRRGLRSVTIPELLRQGPPETIGPGTFAPSSYAEGATADQG
;
A
#
# COMPACT_ATOMS: atom_id res chain seq x y z
N MET A 1 -24.10 -45.10 1.91
CA MET A 1 -24.80 -44.30 2.95
C MET A 1 -24.63 -42.84 2.59
N ALA A 2 -25.70 -42.14 2.24
CA ALA A 2 -25.66 -40.79 1.66
C ALA A 2 -25.27 -39.72 2.70
N ALA A 3 -24.24 -38.92 2.42
CA ALA A 3 -23.84 -37.79 3.25
C ALA A 3 -24.55 -36.50 2.78
N ARG A 4 -25.28 -35.88 3.72
CA ARG A 4 -26.02 -34.63 3.56
C ARG A 4 -25.06 -33.43 3.41
N TYR A 5 -25.38 -32.55 2.47
CA TYR A 5 -24.80 -31.21 2.33
C TYR A 5 -25.24 -30.29 3.50
N PRO A 6 -24.33 -29.61 4.23
CA PRO A 6 -24.72 -28.66 5.27
C PRO A 6 -25.17 -27.30 4.70
N ARG A 7 -26.23 -26.76 5.31
CA ARG A 7 -27.00 -25.56 4.93
C ARG A 7 -26.32 -24.21 5.24
N ASP A 8 -25.04 -24.20 5.59
CA ASP A 8 -24.41 -23.03 6.24
C ASP A 8 -23.83 -21.97 5.29
N VAL A 9 -23.81 -22.23 3.98
CA VAL A 9 -23.29 -21.24 3.00
C VAL A 9 -24.24 -20.03 2.86
N ALA A 10 -25.54 -20.24 3.03
CA ALA A 10 -26.56 -19.20 2.87
C ALA A 10 -26.57 -18.17 4.03
N ALA A 11 -26.21 -18.58 5.26
CA ALA A 11 -26.14 -17.70 6.42
C ALA A 11 -25.00 -16.67 6.33
N SER A 12 -23.92 -16.98 5.60
CA SER A 12 -22.79 -16.06 5.39
C SER A 12 -23.12 -14.91 4.41
N ALA A 13 -24.02 -15.15 3.45
CA ALA A 13 -24.41 -14.17 2.44
C ALA A 13 -25.36 -13.09 3.01
N SER A 14 -26.25 -13.46 3.92
CA SER A 14 -27.15 -12.52 4.60
C SER A 14 -26.40 -11.61 5.57
N ALA A 15 -25.41 -12.14 6.30
CA ALA A 15 -24.51 -11.36 7.15
C ALA A 15 -23.69 -10.32 6.35
N ARG A 16 -23.18 -10.71 5.16
CA ARG A 16 -22.48 -9.79 4.23
C ARG A 16 -23.40 -8.68 3.73
N ARG A 17 -24.66 -8.96 3.41
CA ARG A 17 -25.65 -7.96 2.98
C ARG A 17 -26.00 -6.95 4.08
N ALA A 18 -26.10 -7.41 5.33
CA ALA A 18 -26.32 -6.54 6.49
C ALA A 18 -25.13 -5.60 6.75
N GLN A 19 -23.89 -6.10 6.58
CA GLN A 19 -22.67 -5.32 6.72
C GLN A 19 -22.53 -4.24 5.63
N VAL A 20 -22.89 -4.56 4.38
CA VAL A 20 -22.92 -3.57 3.28
C VAL A 20 -23.96 -2.48 3.54
N ARG A 21 -25.14 -2.81 4.09
CA ARG A 21 -26.15 -1.82 4.48
C ARG A 21 -25.67 -0.88 5.59
N ARG A 22 -24.98 -1.41 6.62
CA ARG A 22 -24.37 -0.59 7.69
C ARG A 22 -23.28 0.35 7.17
N ARG A 23 -22.46 -0.11 6.21
CA ARG A 23 -21.44 0.72 5.53
C ARG A 23 -22.05 1.87 4.72
N ARG A 24 -23.17 1.62 4.03
CA ARG A 24 -23.90 2.68 3.31
C ARG A 24 -24.44 3.75 4.26
N LEU A 25 -24.97 3.35 5.41
CA LEU A 25 -25.49 4.30 6.41
C LEU A 25 -24.38 5.15 7.06
N LEU A 26 -23.20 4.57 7.32
CA LEU A 26 -22.05 5.32 7.86
C LEU A 26 -21.49 6.34 6.86
N VAL A 27 -21.37 5.97 5.58
CA VAL A 27 -20.91 6.90 4.52
C VAL A 27 -21.89 8.06 4.35
N LEU A 28 -23.19 7.80 4.39
CA LEU A 28 -24.22 8.84 4.36
C LEU A 28 -24.16 9.76 5.58
N GLY A 29 -23.83 9.23 6.77
CA GLY A 29 -23.66 10.03 7.99
C GLY A 29 -22.46 10.98 7.96
N VAL A 30 -21.32 10.55 7.41
CA VAL A 30 -20.12 11.42 7.26
C VAL A 30 -20.36 12.51 6.21
N ALA A 31 -21.01 12.18 5.10
CA ALA A 31 -21.39 13.17 4.10
C ALA A 31 -22.35 14.24 4.68
N ALA A 32 -23.30 13.84 5.53
CA ALA A 32 -24.18 14.77 6.22
C ALA A 32 -23.44 15.69 7.19
N LEU A 33 -22.41 15.20 7.90
CA LEU A 33 -21.58 16.01 8.80
C LEU A 33 -20.72 17.06 8.06
N VAL A 34 -20.19 16.71 6.89
CA VAL A 34 -19.45 17.67 6.04
C VAL A 34 -20.40 18.75 5.50
N LEU A 35 -21.60 18.37 5.05
CA LEU A 35 -22.63 19.32 4.62
C LEU A 35 -23.07 20.24 5.77
N LEU A 36 -23.21 19.71 6.99
CA LEU A 36 -23.51 20.50 8.18
C LEU A 36 -22.39 21.49 8.54
N ALA A 37 -21.12 21.10 8.39
CA ALA A 37 -19.98 21.97 8.64
C ALA A 37 -19.88 23.12 7.62
N VAL A 38 -20.17 22.83 6.34
CA VAL A 38 -20.24 23.84 5.26
C VAL A 38 -21.44 24.79 5.49
N ALA A 39 -22.60 24.26 5.88
CA ALA A 39 -23.78 25.07 6.21
C ALA A 39 -23.54 25.95 7.44
N ALA A 40 -22.83 25.45 8.46
CA ALA A 40 -22.47 26.23 9.65
C ALA A 40 -21.47 27.36 9.32
N ALA A 41 -20.49 27.10 8.44
CA ALA A 41 -19.57 28.13 7.96
C ALA A 41 -20.30 29.22 7.13
N ALA A 42 -21.31 28.83 6.35
CA ALA A 42 -22.16 29.78 5.61
C ALA A 42 -23.07 30.61 6.54
N LEU A 43 -23.50 30.06 7.68
CA LEU A 43 -24.32 30.77 8.67
C LEU A 43 -23.50 31.76 9.52
N ALA A 44 -22.22 31.46 9.76
CA ALA A 44 -21.29 32.32 10.51
C ALA A 44 -20.81 33.56 9.74
N LEU A 45 -21.11 33.67 8.44
CA LEU A 45 -20.73 34.78 7.56
C LEU A 45 -21.85 35.83 7.37
N ARG A 46 -22.88 35.85 8.21
CA ARG A 46 -23.97 36.83 8.11
C ARG A 46 -23.56 38.18 8.73
N PRO A 47 -23.53 39.29 7.97
CA PRO A 47 -23.35 40.62 8.54
C PRO A 47 -24.66 41.12 9.19
N ASP A 48 -24.55 41.82 10.32
CA ASP A 48 -25.67 42.45 11.02
C ASP A 48 -26.21 43.70 10.28
N GLU A 49 -27.54 43.81 10.20
CA GLU A 49 -28.41 45.01 10.00
C GLU A 49 -28.60 45.68 8.59
N PRO A 50 -29.71 46.44 8.33
CA PRO A 50 -30.74 45.99 7.38
C PRO A 50 -31.07 46.91 6.15
N ALA A 51 -31.65 46.23 5.14
CA ALA A 51 -32.63 46.60 4.09
C ALA A 51 -32.31 47.58 2.93
N ALA A 52 -32.09 47.02 1.72
CA ALA A 52 -32.66 47.42 0.41
C ALA A 52 -32.38 46.34 -0.68
N PRO A 53 -33.15 46.21 -1.78
CA PRO A 53 -33.35 44.95 -2.50
C PRO A 53 -32.26 44.71 -3.57
N ALA A 54 -31.15 44.11 -3.15
CA ALA A 54 -30.19 43.47 -4.05
C ALA A 54 -29.90 42.01 -3.67
N SER A 55 -30.68 41.43 -2.73
CA SER A 55 -30.29 40.20 -2.02
C SER A 55 -30.53 38.90 -2.78
N TYR A 56 -31.41 38.87 -3.79
CA TYR A 56 -31.69 37.64 -4.52
C TYR A 56 -30.56 37.26 -5.50
N ALA A 57 -29.94 38.25 -6.15
CA ALA A 57 -28.85 38.00 -7.09
C ALA A 57 -27.57 37.53 -6.39
N SER A 58 -27.26 38.08 -5.21
CA SER A 58 -26.07 37.69 -4.43
C SER A 58 -26.21 36.34 -3.75
N GLN A 59 -27.38 36.01 -3.19
CA GLN A 59 -27.64 34.68 -2.63
C GLN A 59 -27.59 33.58 -3.71
N SER A 60 -28.18 33.83 -4.88
CA SER A 60 -28.11 32.89 -6.01
C SER A 60 -26.69 32.66 -6.56
N ALA A 61 -25.76 33.60 -6.34
CA ALA A 61 -24.36 33.44 -6.74
C ALA A 61 -23.58 32.61 -5.72
N VAL A 62 -23.87 32.78 -4.43
CA VAL A 62 -23.29 31.98 -3.34
C VAL A 62 -23.77 30.54 -3.40
N ASP A 63 -25.07 30.32 -3.65
CA ASP A 63 -25.64 28.98 -3.76
C ASP A 63 -25.04 28.21 -4.95
N ARG A 64 -24.86 28.87 -6.11
CA ARG A 64 -24.18 28.28 -7.26
C ARG A 64 -22.72 27.94 -6.99
N ALA A 65 -21.99 28.82 -6.30
CA ALA A 65 -20.60 28.55 -5.93
C ALA A 65 -20.47 27.38 -4.96
N ALA A 66 -21.43 27.22 -4.03
CA ALA A 66 -21.49 26.09 -3.11
C ALA A 66 -21.81 24.77 -3.85
N GLU A 67 -22.74 24.79 -4.81
CA GLU A 67 -23.05 23.63 -5.66
C GLU A 67 -21.87 23.21 -6.54
N GLU A 68 -21.17 24.16 -7.15
CA GLU A 68 -19.97 23.91 -7.95
C GLU A 68 -18.82 23.33 -7.11
N ALA A 69 -18.60 23.88 -5.91
CA ALA A 69 -17.60 23.35 -4.97
C ALA A 69 -17.96 21.92 -4.50
N ALA A 70 -19.24 21.65 -4.23
CA ALA A 70 -19.71 20.32 -3.86
C ALA A 70 -19.56 19.30 -4.99
N ALA A 71 -19.86 19.71 -6.23
CA ALA A 71 -19.68 18.87 -7.42
C ALA A 71 -18.20 18.55 -7.67
N SER A 72 -17.32 19.54 -7.55
CA SER A 72 -15.87 19.33 -7.67
C SER A 72 -15.33 18.41 -6.57
N ALA A 73 -15.79 18.57 -5.33
CA ALA A 73 -15.41 17.68 -4.24
C ALA A 73 -15.90 16.24 -4.45
N GLN A 74 -17.10 16.04 -5.00
CA GLN A 74 -17.62 14.72 -5.36
C GLN A 74 -16.81 14.07 -6.49
N GLU A 75 -16.42 14.84 -7.50
CA GLU A 75 -15.63 14.34 -8.63
C GLU A 75 -14.22 13.95 -8.18
N ALA A 76 -13.58 14.75 -7.32
CA ALA A 76 -12.32 14.42 -6.70
C ALA A 76 -12.42 13.16 -5.81
N ALA A 77 -13.50 13.02 -5.04
CA ALA A 77 -13.75 11.83 -4.22
C ALA A 77 -13.99 10.57 -5.06
N LYS A 78 -14.69 10.69 -6.19
CA LYS A 78 -14.89 9.60 -7.15
C LYS A 78 -13.57 9.18 -7.80
N ALA A 79 -12.78 10.14 -8.27
CA ALA A 79 -11.46 9.87 -8.84
C ALA A 79 -10.51 9.22 -7.81
N ALA A 80 -10.52 9.70 -6.57
CA ALA A 80 -9.78 9.10 -5.47
C ALA A 80 -10.22 7.66 -5.20
N ARG A 81 -11.54 7.39 -5.25
CA ARG A 81 -12.11 6.05 -5.07
C ARG A 81 -11.78 5.09 -6.21
N GLU A 82 -11.79 5.57 -7.45
CA GLU A 82 -11.37 4.77 -8.62
C GLU A 82 -9.86 4.49 -8.59
N ILE A 83 -9.05 5.47 -8.16
CA ILE A 83 -7.62 5.28 -7.90
C ILE A 83 -7.43 4.27 -6.75
N GLU A 84 -8.24 4.32 -5.70
CA GLU A 84 -8.24 3.38 -4.56
C GLU A 84 -8.59 1.95 -4.98
N GLU A 85 -9.68 1.75 -5.73
CA GLU A 85 -10.05 0.43 -6.25
C GLU A 85 -8.99 -0.12 -7.22
N ARG A 86 -8.35 0.77 -7.99
CA ARG A 86 -7.18 0.46 -8.83
C ARG A 86 -5.94 0.10 -8.01
N THR A 87 -5.62 0.85 -6.96
CA THR A 87 -4.38 0.67 -6.19
C THR A 87 -4.40 -0.53 -5.26
N TRP A 88 -5.56 -1.14 -4.98
CA TRP A 88 -5.63 -2.26 -4.03
C TRP A 88 -6.01 -3.61 -4.62
N SER A 89 -6.59 -3.61 -5.82
CA SER A 89 -6.79 -4.86 -6.55
C SER A 89 -5.51 -5.21 -7.31
N THR A 90 -4.94 -6.37 -7.02
CA THR A 90 -3.93 -7.03 -7.87
C THR A 90 -4.47 -7.38 -9.27
N GLY A 91 -5.77 -7.14 -9.51
CA GLY A 91 -6.48 -7.53 -10.72
C GLY A 91 -6.85 -9.02 -10.68
N PRO A 92 -7.37 -9.57 -11.80
CA PRO A 92 -7.59 -11.01 -11.93
C PRO A 92 -6.31 -11.86 -11.75
N TYR A 93 -5.13 -11.23 -11.83
CA TYR A 93 -3.83 -11.90 -11.86
C TYR A 93 -3.45 -12.68 -10.60
N ALA A 94 -3.96 -12.32 -9.41
CA ALA A 94 -3.63 -13.09 -8.20
C ALA A 94 -4.12 -14.55 -8.24
N GLU A 95 -5.12 -14.85 -9.09
CA GLU A 95 -5.63 -16.20 -9.32
C GLU A 95 -4.81 -16.98 -10.36
N GLU A 96 -4.09 -16.29 -11.26
CA GLU A 96 -3.30 -16.90 -12.35
C GLU A 96 -1.90 -17.33 -11.91
N VAL A 97 -1.31 -16.66 -10.91
CA VAL A 97 0.02 -17.03 -10.41
C VAL A 97 -0.05 -18.39 -9.71
N PRO A 98 0.85 -19.35 -10.03
CA PRO A 98 0.88 -20.65 -9.38
C PRO A 98 0.88 -20.50 -7.86
N LYS A 99 0.11 -21.35 -7.16
CA LYS A 99 -0.08 -21.24 -5.71
C LYS A 99 1.21 -21.36 -4.89
N GLU A 100 2.23 -21.96 -5.49
CA GLU A 100 3.56 -22.16 -4.91
C GLU A 100 4.52 -21.00 -5.20
N ASP A 101 4.20 -20.13 -6.16
CA ASP A 101 5.10 -19.07 -6.63
C ASP A 101 4.73 -17.67 -6.09
N GLY A 102 5.75 -16.89 -5.74
CA GLY A 102 5.65 -15.46 -5.50
C GLY A 102 5.81 -14.66 -6.79
N VAL A 103 5.67 -13.35 -6.72
CA VAL A 103 5.92 -12.43 -7.85
C VAL A 103 7.14 -11.59 -7.57
N ALA A 104 8.09 -11.54 -8.51
CA ALA A 104 9.31 -10.74 -8.35
C ALA A 104 9.44 -9.57 -9.33
N ALA A 105 8.70 -9.61 -10.43
CA ALA A 105 8.58 -8.50 -11.37
C ALA A 105 7.14 -8.40 -11.89
N GLY A 106 6.69 -7.19 -12.21
CA GLY A 106 5.46 -7.00 -12.97
C GLY A 106 5.65 -7.33 -14.45
N ALA A 107 4.56 -7.31 -15.21
CA ALA A 107 4.66 -7.39 -16.67
C ALA A 107 5.57 -6.28 -17.21
N PRO A 108 6.38 -6.55 -18.25
CA PRO A 108 7.33 -5.59 -18.81
C PRO A 108 6.60 -4.50 -19.60
N VAL A 109 6.00 -3.57 -18.86
CA VAL A 109 5.17 -2.50 -19.41
C VAL A 109 5.97 -1.23 -19.47
N LYS A 110 6.15 -0.76 -20.71
CA LYS A 110 7.11 0.29 -21.05
C LYS A 110 6.99 1.49 -20.11
N GLY A 111 8.08 1.81 -19.44
CA GLY A 111 8.20 2.99 -18.59
C GLY A 111 7.66 2.85 -17.17
N LEU A 112 7.23 1.66 -16.72
CA LEU A 112 6.74 1.46 -15.36
C LEU A 112 7.68 0.56 -14.55
N VAL A 113 7.94 0.97 -13.30
CA VAL A 113 8.63 0.20 -12.26
C VAL A 113 7.89 0.38 -10.93
N ALA A 114 8.26 -0.35 -9.88
CA ALA A 114 7.75 -0.14 -8.53
C ALA A 114 8.90 0.03 -7.53
N LEU A 115 8.97 1.22 -6.92
CA LEU A 115 9.73 1.42 -5.68
C LEU A 115 8.95 0.81 -4.53
N THR A 116 9.64 0.01 -3.71
CA THR A 116 9.06 -0.65 -2.53
C THR A 116 9.92 -0.40 -1.30
N PHE A 117 9.28 -0.29 -0.14
CA PHE A 117 9.93 0.03 1.12
C PHE A 117 9.48 -0.93 2.22
N ASP A 118 10.44 -1.56 2.88
CA ASP A 118 10.20 -2.54 3.95
C ASP A 118 10.52 -1.98 5.34
N ASP A 119 10.05 -2.70 6.36
CA ASP A 119 10.31 -2.52 7.80
C ASP A 119 9.70 -1.30 8.49
N GLY A 120 9.13 -0.37 7.73
CA GLY A 120 8.42 0.79 8.25
C GLY A 120 7.09 0.44 8.95
N PRO A 121 6.38 1.45 9.48
CA PRO A 121 6.79 2.85 9.54
C PRO A 121 7.83 3.15 10.63
N GLY A 122 8.65 4.19 10.42
CA GLY A 122 9.62 4.72 11.36
C GLY A 122 9.98 6.18 11.07
N ARG A 123 11.03 6.70 11.69
CA ARG A 123 11.46 8.10 11.51
C ARG A 123 11.69 8.49 10.05
N TYR A 124 12.24 7.58 9.25
CA TYR A 124 12.60 7.84 7.85
C TYR A 124 11.44 7.68 6.87
N THR A 125 10.35 7.03 7.28
CA THR A 125 9.13 6.90 6.47
C THR A 125 8.60 8.25 6.00
N TYR A 126 8.60 9.27 6.87
CA TYR A 126 8.11 10.60 6.51
C TYR A 126 9.04 11.32 5.52
N ASP A 127 10.35 11.11 5.62
CA ASP A 127 11.34 11.64 4.66
C ASP A 127 11.13 11.01 3.27
N VAL A 128 10.94 9.69 3.23
CA VAL A 128 10.62 8.93 2.01
C VAL A 128 9.31 9.42 1.39
N LEU A 129 8.24 9.57 2.17
CA LEU A 129 6.96 10.11 1.68
C LEU A 129 7.11 11.51 1.09
N ALA A 130 7.84 12.40 1.78
CA ALA A 130 8.10 13.75 1.30
C ALA A 130 8.87 13.75 -0.03
N LEU A 131 9.87 12.86 -0.18
CA LEU A 131 10.63 12.67 -1.40
C LEU A 131 9.75 12.16 -2.55
N LEU A 132 8.97 11.10 -2.33
CA LEU A 132 8.07 10.54 -3.33
C LEU A 132 7.06 11.58 -3.83
N LYS A 133 6.50 12.39 -2.92
CA LYS A 133 5.61 13.50 -3.25
C LYS A 133 6.30 14.54 -4.14
N ARG A 134 7.53 14.97 -3.80
CA ARG A 134 8.31 15.93 -4.61
C ARG A 134 8.58 15.41 -6.01
N HIS A 135 8.89 14.12 -6.15
CA HIS A 135 9.17 13.49 -7.45
C HIS A 135 7.92 12.99 -8.19
N ARG A 136 6.72 13.15 -7.59
CA ARG A 136 5.42 12.69 -8.15
C ARG A 136 5.43 11.20 -8.48
N MET A 137 6.08 10.40 -7.63
CA MET A 137 6.17 8.95 -7.75
C MET A 137 5.31 8.27 -6.69
N LYS A 138 4.78 7.08 -7.03
CA LYS A 138 4.08 6.22 -6.09
C LYS A 138 4.93 5.01 -5.74
N ALA A 139 4.61 4.37 -4.62
CA ALA A 139 5.38 3.29 -4.03
C ALA A 139 4.46 2.37 -3.22
N THR A 140 4.98 1.19 -2.89
CA THR A 140 4.34 0.24 -1.99
C THR A 140 5.19 0.07 -0.73
N PHE A 141 4.59 0.21 0.44
CA PHE A 141 5.24 0.08 1.75
C PHE A 141 4.81 -1.24 2.40
N PHE A 142 5.72 -2.18 2.60
CA PHE A 142 5.48 -3.40 3.35
C PHE A 142 5.79 -3.13 4.82
N VAL A 143 4.74 -2.93 5.61
CA VAL A 143 4.87 -2.48 6.99
C VAL A 143 4.93 -3.65 7.97
N LEU A 144 5.78 -3.52 8.98
CA LEU A 144 5.76 -4.40 10.14
C LEU A 144 4.59 -4.02 11.04
N GLY A 145 3.77 -5.00 11.42
CA GLY A 145 2.61 -4.79 12.28
C GLY A 145 2.96 -4.12 13.62
N SER A 146 4.07 -4.53 14.22
CA SER A 146 4.58 -3.94 15.47
C SER A 146 4.92 -2.46 15.36
N LYS A 147 5.37 -2.00 14.18
CA LYS A 147 5.67 -0.60 13.90
C LYS A 147 4.43 0.18 13.49
N ALA A 148 3.57 -0.43 12.68
CA ALA A 148 2.30 0.15 12.25
C ALA A 148 1.35 0.42 13.44
N GLU A 149 1.39 -0.40 14.49
CA GLU A 149 0.60 -0.21 15.71
C GLU A 149 1.04 1.06 16.45
N GLN A 150 2.33 1.40 16.39
CA GLN A 150 2.92 2.56 17.05
C GLN A 150 2.71 3.85 16.24
N ASP A 151 2.69 3.75 14.91
CA ASP A 151 2.47 4.90 14.02
C ASP A 151 1.38 4.66 12.96
N PRO A 152 0.10 4.65 13.37
CA PRO A 152 -1.01 4.57 12.42
C PRO A 152 -1.17 5.86 11.60
N ALA A 153 -0.51 6.97 11.97
CA ALA A 153 -0.57 8.22 11.23
C ALA A 153 0.21 8.13 9.91
N ALA A 154 1.37 7.49 9.93
CA ALA A 154 2.16 7.18 8.73
C ALA A 154 1.33 6.36 7.73
N LEU A 155 0.65 5.30 8.18
CA LEU A 155 -0.22 4.47 7.33
C LEU A 155 -1.33 5.28 6.67
N ARG A 156 -1.99 6.15 7.44
CA ARG A 156 -3.02 7.06 6.87
C ARG A 156 -2.40 8.02 5.86
N GLN A 157 -1.20 8.51 6.08
CA GLN A 157 -0.52 9.40 5.14
C GLN A 157 -0.13 8.68 3.86
N MET A 158 0.43 7.47 3.94
CA MET A 158 0.73 6.63 2.78
C MET A 158 -0.51 6.50 1.88
N VAL A 159 -1.66 6.13 2.46
CA VAL A 159 -2.91 5.96 1.71
C VAL A 159 -3.44 7.29 1.15
N ARG A 160 -3.46 8.37 1.94
CA ARG A 160 -3.90 9.70 1.47
C ARG A 160 -3.04 10.22 0.32
N GLU A 161 -1.75 9.91 0.32
CA GLU A 161 -0.83 10.30 -0.74
C GLU A 161 -0.82 9.32 -1.92
N GLY A 162 -1.68 8.30 -1.92
CA GLY A 162 -1.86 7.37 -3.06
C GLY A 162 -0.82 6.26 -3.14
N HIS A 163 -0.14 5.97 -2.02
CA HIS A 163 0.72 4.79 -1.88
C HIS A 163 -0.10 3.57 -1.42
N VAL A 164 0.49 2.39 -1.53
CA VAL A 164 -0.09 1.13 -1.04
C VAL A 164 0.62 0.72 0.24
N VAL A 165 -0.14 0.42 1.28
CA VAL A 165 0.34 -0.25 2.50
C VAL A 165 0.18 -1.76 2.32
N ALA A 166 1.17 -2.56 2.62
CA ALA A 166 1.13 -4.02 2.50
C ALA A 166 1.69 -4.66 3.77
N ALA A 167 1.43 -5.94 4.00
CA ALA A 167 1.88 -6.61 5.22
C ALA A 167 3.31 -7.15 5.06
N HIS A 168 4.14 -6.97 6.09
CA HIS A 168 5.50 -7.52 6.17
C HIS A 168 5.71 -8.40 7.42
N SER A 169 4.68 -9.14 7.84
CA SER A 169 4.59 -9.78 9.17
C SER A 169 4.43 -8.80 10.33
N TRP A 170 4.35 -9.32 11.56
CA TRP A 170 4.25 -8.52 12.78
C TRP A 170 5.64 -8.18 13.34
N SER A 171 6.49 -9.20 13.46
CA SER A 171 7.75 -9.19 14.20
C SER A 171 8.99 -9.36 13.33
N HIS A 172 8.83 -9.45 12.00
CA HIS A 172 9.89 -9.75 11.04
C HIS A 172 10.41 -11.20 11.16
N ALA A 173 9.58 -12.13 11.63
CA ALA A 173 9.94 -13.54 11.71
C ALA A 173 9.91 -14.22 10.32
N SER A 174 10.91 -15.08 10.05
CA SER A 174 10.95 -15.87 8.81
C SER A 174 9.76 -16.84 8.75
N MET A 175 8.95 -16.72 7.69
CA MET A 175 7.68 -17.46 7.56
C MET A 175 7.89 -18.98 7.52
N VAL A 176 9.00 -19.45 6.95
CA VAL A 176 9.28 -20.88 6.80
C VAL A 176 9.53 -21.58 8.14
N THR A 177 9.91 -20.82 9.17
CA THR A 177 10.09 -21.33 10.54
C THR A 177 8.78 -21.45 11.33
N LEU A 178 7.71 -20.80 10.85
CA LEU A 178 6.45 -20.70 11.58
C LEU A 178 5.44 -21.76 11.15
N ASN A 179 4.73 -22.31 12.13
CA ASN A 179 3.53 -23.11 11.87
C ASN A 179 2.31 -22.22 11.53
N ALA A 180 1.18 -22.83 11.19
CA ALA A 180 -0.03 -22.09 10.78
C ALA A 180 -0.55 -21.11 11.85
N LYS A 181 -0.38 -21.41 13.15
CA LYS A 181 -0.77 -20.51 14.25
C LYS A 181 0.18 -19.31 14.31
N GLY A 182 1.49 -19.54 14.13
CA GLY A 182 2.50 -18.48 14.05
C GLY A 182 2.24 -17.54 12.87
N LEU A 183 1.99 -18.09 11.67
CA LEU A 183 1.65 -17.29 10.49
C LEU A 183 0.39 -16.43 10.72
N ARG A 184 -0.65 -16.98 11.37
CA ARG A 184 -1.83 -16.18 11.76
C ARG A 184 -1.48 -15.06 12.73
N ALA A 185 -0.68 -15.35 13.75
CA ALA A 185 -0.28 -14.34 14.73
C ALA A 185 0.48 -13.17 14.07
N GLU A 186 1.34 -13.48 13.11
CA GLU A 186 2.12 -12.48 12.36
C GLU A 186 1.25 -11.63 11.43
N PHE A 187 0.39 -12.25 10.62
CA PHE A 187 -0.31 -11.53 9.54
C PHE A 187 -1.72 -11.10 9.91
N ASP A 188 -2.49 -11.86 10.68
CA ASP A 188 -3.86 -11.45 11.06
C ASP A 188 -3.80 -10.21 11.96
N ARG A 189 -2.81 -10.13 12.86
CA ARG A 189 -2.59 -8.96 13.73
C ARG A 189 -2.13 -7.74 12.93
N THR A 190 -1.17 -7.91 12.02
CA THR A 190 -0.70 -6.85 11.12
C THR A 190 -1.84 -6.32 10.24
N ASN A 191 -2.62 -7.21 9.65
CA ASN A 191 -3.79 -6.85 8.84
C ASN A 191 -4.89 -6.15 9.65
N ALA A 192 -5.04 -6.46 10.94
CA ALA A 192 -5.98 -5.76 11.81
C ALA A 192 -5.58 -4.29 12.00
N VAL A 193 -4.29 -4.04 12.29
CA VAL A 193 -3.74 -2.69 12.44
C VAL A 193 -3.84 -1.90 11.13
N ILE A 194 -3.45 -2.50 10.00
CA ILE A 194 -3.58 -1.87 8.68
C ILE A 194 -5.05 -1.50 8.43
N ARG A 195 -5.99 -2.40 8.71
CA ARG A 195 -7.42 -2.16 8.53
C ARG A 195 -7.96 -1.07 9.42
N GLU A 196 -7.53 -1.02 10.67
CA GLU A 196 -7.95 0.01 11.61
C GLU A 196 -7.45 1.40 11.17
N ALA A 197 -6.19 1.50 10.76
CA ALA A 197 -5.61 2.77 10.34
C ALA A 197 -6.15 3.24 8.98
N THR A 198 -6.34 2.33 8.02
CA THR A 198 -6.56 2.68 6.61
C THR A 198 -7.96 2.35 6.09
N GLY A 199 -8.74 1.54 6.80
CA GLY A 199 -9.98 0.96 6.30
C GLY A 199 -9.80 -0.20 5.31
N ARG A 200 -8.56 -0.64 5.03
CA ARG A 200 -8.21 -1.64 4.00
C ARG A 200 -7.48 -2.85 4.59
N VAL A 201 -7.55 -4.01 3.93
CA VAL A 201 -6.85 -5.25 4.36
C VAL A 201 -5.80 -5.62 3.33
N ALA A 202 -4.55 -5.88 3.72
CA ALA A 202 -3.45 -6.09 2.76
C ALA A 202 -3.78 -7.22 1.77
N ALA A 203 -3.82 -6.91 0.48
CA ALA A 203 -4.03 -7.88 -0.59
C ALA A 203 -2.70 -8.51 -1.09
N ILE A 204 -1.59 -7.87 -0.74
CA ILE A 204 -0.24 -8.33 -1.02
C ILE A 204 0.57 -8.33 0.28
N GLN A 205 1.55 -9.21 0.35
CA GLN A 205 2.48 -9.31 1.47
C GLN A 205 3.88 -9.57 0.94
N ARG A 206 4.90 -9.22 1.71
CA ARG A 206 6.28 -9.61 1.43
C ARG A 206 6.79 -10.48 2.58
N PRO A 207 7.30 -11.69 2.32
CA PRO A 207 7.90 -12.51 3.38
C PRO A 207 9.18 -11.82 3.90
N PRO A 208 9.36 -11.67 5.22
CA PRO A 208 10.64 -11.24 5.80
C PRO A 208 11.80 -12.05 5.23
N PHE A 209 12.92 -11.38 4.95
CA PHE A 209 14.12 -11.94 4.31
C PHE A 209 13.93 -12.48 2.88
N GLY A 210 12.73 -12.35 2.30
CA GLY A 210 12.37 -13.09 1.08
C GLY A 210 12.14 -14.59 1.33
N ASP A 211 12.07 -15.02 2.59
CA ASP A 211 11.98 -16.43 2.97
C ASP A 211 10.55 -16.96 2.81
N PHE A 212 10.33 -17.76 1.76
CA PHE A 212 9.08 -18.50 1.59
C PHE A 212 9.32 -19.90 1.00
N ASP A 213 8.35 -20.77 1.27
CA ASP A 213 8.22 -22.12 0.74
C ASP A 213 6.82 -22.31 0.16
N GLY A 214 6.57 -23.44 -0.50
CA GLY A 214 5.25 -23.71 -1.07
C GLY A 214 4.12 -23.72 -0.02
N ARG A 215 4.44 -24.15 1.21
CA ARG A 215 3.49 -24.18 2.33
C ARG A 215 3.04 -22.77 2.75
N THR A 216 3.99 -21.87 2.95
CA THR A 216 3.76 -20.47 3.37
C THR A 216 3.11 -19.66 2.26
N ASN A 217 3.42 -19.96 0.99
CA ASN A 217 2.75 -19.34 -0.14
C ASN A 217 1.28 -19.77 -0.27
N ARG A 218 1.00 -21.08 -0.26
CA ARG A 218 -0.38 -21.59 -0.22
C ARG A 218 -1.15 -21.00 0.95
N TRP A 219 -0.51 -20.87 2.12
CA TRP A 219 -1.11 -20.23 3.28
C TRP A 219 -1.45 -18.76 3.00
N SER A 220 -0.53 -17.98 2.43
CA SER A 220 -0.76 -16.57 2.07
C SER A 220 -1.97 -16.44 1.15
N ARG A 221 -2.01 -17.25 0.08
CA ARG A 221 -3.11 -17.25 -0.89
C ARG A 221 -4.45 -17.65 -0.28
N ALA A 222 -4.47 -18.68 0.56
CA ALA A 222 -5.67 -19.10 1.26
C ALA A 222 -6.23 -18.02 2.22
N ASN A 223 -5.38 -17.07 2.64
CA ASN A 223 -5.77 -15.93 3.47
C ASN A 223 -5.84 -14.61 2.67
N GLY A 224 -5.93 -14.69 1.34
CA GLY A 224 -6.20 -13.52 0.47
C GLY A 224 -5.01 -12.60 0.24
N MET A 225 -3.78 -13.09 0.45
CA MET A 225 -2.55 -12.33 0.23
C MET A 225 -1.70 -12.96 -0.87
N LEU A 226 -1.20 -12.13 -1.78
CA LEU A 226 -0.21 -12.49 -2.79
C LEU A 226 1.21 -12.16 -2.30
N PRO A 227 2.15 -13.13 -2.23
CA PRO A 227 3.54 -12.83 -1.92
C PRO A 227 4.24 -12.05 -3.04
N ILE A 228 4.91 -10.96 -2.68
CA ILE A 228 5.68 -10.10 -3.57
C ILE A 228 7.14 -10.01 -3.09
N LEU A 229 8.07 -10.31 -3.99
CA LEU A 229 9.50 -10.25 -3.80
C LEU A 229 10.04 -9.00 -4.54
N TRP A 230 11.23 -9.08 -5.10
CA TRP A 230 11.88 -8.03 -5.89
C TRP A 230 12.81 -8.68 -6.92
N ASN A 231 13.16 -7.94 -7.97
CA ASN A 231 14.18 -8.37 -8.93
C ASN A 231 15.34 -7.35 -9.05
N VAL A 232 15.24 -6.23 -8.34
CA VAL A 232 16.32 -5.24 -8.15
C VAL A 232 16.48 -4.99 -6.65
N ASP A 233 17.65 -5.31 -6.11
CA ASP A 233 17.99 -5.10 -4.70
C ASP A 233 18.95 -3.91 -4.57
N SER A 234 18.62 -2.96 -3.68
CA SER A 234 19.46 -1.79 -3.43
C SER A 234 20.60 -2.09 -2.45
N ASN A 235 20.47 -3.12 -1.61
CA ASN A 235 21.32 -3.39 -0.46
C ASN A 235 21.47 -2.21 0.52
N ASP A 236 20.50 -1.28 0.54
CA ASP A 236 20.55 -0.05 1.32
C ASP A 236 20.65 -0.26 2.84
N TRP A 237 20.17 -1.40 3.34
CA TRP A 237 20.17 -1.76 4.76
C TRP A 237 21.56 -2.05 5.36
N GLN A 238 22.54 -2.42 4.53
CA GLN A 238 23.90 -2.80 4.97
C GLN A 238 25.01 -1.83 4.53
N LEU A 239 24.70 -0.90 3.64
CA LEU A 239 25.70 0.00 3.05
C LEU A 239 25.92 1.24 3.91
N GLN A 240 27.09 1.88 3.70
CA GLN A 240 27.47 3.13 4.36
C GLN A 240 27.73 4.28 3.37
N ASP A 241 27.53 4.05 2.06
CA ASP A 241 27.66 5.07 1.01
C ASP A 241 26.36 5.11 0.18
N PRO A 242 25.61 6.24 0.17
CA PRO A 242 24.39 6.34 -0.61
C PRO A 242 24.65 6.24 -2.12
N ARG A 243 25.88 6.54 -2.61
CA ARG A 243 26.21 6.38 -4.03
C ARG A 243 26.22 4.91 -4.45
N THR A 244 26.71 4.03 -3.58
CA THR A 244 26.67 2.58 -3.84
C THR A 244 25.22 2.08 -3.92
N VAL A 245 24.32 2.62 -3.08
CA VAL A 245 22.88 2.32 -3.17
C VAL A 245 22.31 2.77 -4.53
N VAL A 246 22.67 3.97 -4.98
CA VAL A 246 22.28 4.49 -6.31
C VAL A 246 22.80 3.58 -7.41
N ASP A 247 24.07 3.18 -7.35
CA ASP A 247 24.70 2.35 -8.37
C ASP A 247 24.12 0.93 -8.40
N ASN A 248 23.82 0.33 -7.24
CA ASN A 248 23.17 -0.97 -7.16
C ASN A 248 21.81 -0.94 -7.86
N VAL A 249 21.00 0.08 -7.62
CA VAL A 249 19.69 0.20 -8.26
C VAL A 249 19.84 0.53 -9.74
N LEU A 250 20.58 1.59 -10.08
CA LEU A 250 20.65 2.09 -11.45
C LEU A 250 21.49 1.20 -12.37
N ASN A 251 22.38 0.34 -11.87
CA ASN A 251 23.15 -0.55 -12.72
C ASN A 251 22.71 -2.02 -12.59
N ALA A 252 21.63 -2.29 -11.85
CA ALA A 252 21.08 -3.65 -11.76
C ALA A 252 20.72 -4.20 -13.15
N PRO A 253 21.08 -5.46 -13.45
CA PRO A 253 20.79 -6.08 -14.75
C PRO A 253 19.29 -6.17 -15.05
N ASN A 254 18.47 -6.28 -14.00
CA ASN A 254 17.02 -6.40 -14.09
C ASN A 254 16.29 -5.05 -14.04
N LEU A 255 17.01 -3.91 -13.98
CA LEU A 255 16.36 -2.62 -13.98
C LEU A 255 15.83 -2.28 -15.38
N GLY A 256 14.51 -2.42 -15.53
CA GLY A 256 13.75 -2.08 -16.74
C GLY A 256 12.25 -2.08 -16.48
N PRO A 257 11.42 -1.96 -17.54
CA PRO A 257 9.97 -2.12 -17.44
C PRO A 257 9.58 -3.36 -16.62
N GLY A 258 8.71 -3.19 -15.62
CA GLY A 258 8.27 -4.27 -14.74
C GLY A 258 9.12 -4.48 -13.48
N ALA A 259 10.27 -3.80 -13.34
CA ALA A 259 11.14 -3.98 -12.18
C ALA A 259 10.46 -3.62 -10.85
N ILE A 260 10.66 -4.46 -9.85
CA ILE A 260 10.28 -4.23 -8.46
C ILE A 260 11.59 -4.03 -7.67
N ILE A 261 11.74 -2.85 -7.09
CA ILE A 261 12.97 -2.38 -6.46
C ILE A 261 12.78 -2.43 -4.94
N LEU A 262 13.63 -3.17 -4.24
CA LEU A 262 13.66 -3.25 -2.78
C LEU A 262 14.51 -2.12 -2.17
N LEU A 263 13.90 -1.36 -1.25
CA LEU A 263 14.54 -0.42 -0.34
C LEU A 263 13.90 -0.58 1.05
N HIS A 264 14.42 0.10 2.07
CA HIS A 264 13.92 0.04 3.45
C HIS A 264 13.67 1.44 4.02
N ASP A 265 12.53 1.64 4.69
CA ASP A 265 12.20 2.89 5.39
C ASP A 265 12.04 2.74 6.91
N GLY A 266 12.07 1.50 7.40
CA GLY A 266 12.16 1.17 8.82
C GLY A 266 13.30 0.21 9.16
N GLY A 267 13.30 -0.29 10.39
CA GLY A 267 14.44 -1.01 10.97
C GLY A 267 15.41 -0.07 11.68
N GLU A 268 16.69 -0.16 11.35
CA GLU A 268 17.75 0.67 11.93
C GLU A 268 17.92 2.02 11.18
N ASP A 269 19.16 2.48 11.02
CA ASP A 269 19.45 3.70 10.26
C ASP A 269 19.14 3.52 8.77
N ARG A 270 18.28 4.38 8.21
CA ARG A 270 17.93 4.46 6.78
C ARG A 270 18.32 5.81 6.15
N SER A 271 19.31 6.47 6.74
CA SER A 271 19.91 7.67 6.15
C SER A 271 20.46 7.41 4.75
N MET A 272 21.03 6.23 4.49
CA MET A 272 21.53 5.84 3.16
C MET A 272 20.41 5.79 2.13
N THR A 273 19.28 5.17 2.46
CA THR A 273 18.09 5.13 1.61
C THR A 273 17.60 6.55 1.30
N VAL A 274 17.41 7.38 2.32
CA VAL A 274 16.91 8.77 2.15
C VAL A 274 17.85 9.61 1.30
N ASN A 275 19.16 9.47 1.47
CA ASN A 275 20.16 10.22 0.72
C ASN A 275 20.32 9.72 -0.74
N ALA A 276 20.12 8.43 -0.99
CA ALA A 276 20.20 7.84 -2.33
C ALA A 276 18.94 8.09 -3.17
N LEU A 277 17.77 8.14 -2.53
CA LEU A 277 16.48 8.13 -3.20
C LEU A 277 16.25 9.26 -4.24
N PRO A 278 16.67 10.53 -4.01
CA PRO A 278 16.57 11.57 -5.05
C PRO A 278 17.28 11.18 -6.35
N ALA A 279 18.51 10.69 -6.26
CA ALA A 279 19.34 10.32 -7.41
C ALA A 279 18.78 9.08 -8.12
N ILE A 280 18.26 8.10 -7.37
CA ILE A 280 17.54 6.96 -7.92
C ILE A 280 16.34 7.43 -8.74
N MET A 281 15.44 8.23 -8.15
CA MET A 281 14.22 8.70 -8.82
C MET A 281 14.54 9.54 -10.06
N ASP A 282 15.57 10.38 -10.01
CA ASP A 282 16.03 11.14 -11.17
C ASP A 282 16.64 10.25 -12.26
N GLY A 283 17.39 9.21 -11.88
CA GLY A 283 17.93 8.22 -12.79
C GLY A 283 16.84 7.42 -13.50
N LEU A 284 15.83 6.96 -12.76
CA LEU A 284 14.65 6.29 -13.32
C LEU A 284 13.95 7.20 -14.34
N ARG A 285 13.68 8.46 -13.96
CA ARG A 285 13.02 9.43 -14.84
C ARG A 285 13.82 9.69 -16.12
N ARG A 286 15.14 9.84 -16.06
CA ARG A 286 15.99 10.01 -17.26
C ARG A 286 15.93 8.82 -18.21
N ARG A 287 15.67 7.61 -17.69
CA ARG A 287 15.49 6.39 -18.48
C ARG A 287 14.05 6.17 -18.96
N GLY A 288 13.17 7.16 -18.74
CA GLY A 288 11.75 7.04 -19.08
C GLY A 288 10.98 6.07 -18.19
N LEU A 289 11.53 5.73 -17.00
CA LEU A 289 10.89 4.87 -16.01
C LEU A 289 10.21 5.74 -14.95
N ARG A 290 8.99 5.37 -14.57
CA ARG A 290 8.20 6.01 -13.52
C ARG A 290 7.74 4.96 -12.52
N SER A 291 7.95 5.26 -11.24
CA SER A 291 7.46 4.40 -10.17
C SER A 291 5.95 4.52 -9.98
N VAL A 292 5.29 3.36 -9.98
CA VAL A 292 3.88 3.13 -9.63
C VAL A 292 3.79 2.17 -8.44
N THR A 293 2.59 1.98 -7.90
CA THR A 293 2.36 0.95 -6.88
C THR A 293 2.43 -0.46 -7.47
N ILE A 294 2.74 -1.48 -6.67
CA ILE A 294 2.75 -2.87 -7.14
C ILE A 294 1.39 -3.26 -7.76
N PRO A 295 0.22 -3.02 -7.15
CA PRO A 295 -1.04 -3.39 -7.78
C PRO A 295 -1.30 -2.68 -9.12
N GLU A 296 -0.84 -1.43 -9.28
CA GLU A 296 -0.85 -0.75 -10.58
C GLU A 296 0.04 -1.41 -11.62
N LEU A 297 1.21 -1.89 -11.21
CA LEU A 297 2.16 -2.60 -12.06
C LEU A 297 1.62 -3.97 -12.48
N LEU A 298 1.06 -4.73 -11.54
CA LEU A 298 0.51 -6.07 -11.80
C LEU A 298 -0.73 -6.05 -12.68
N ARG A 299 -1.52 -4.96 -12.68
CA ARG A 299 -2.68 -4.84 -13.56
C ARG A 299 -2.36 -4.73 -15.05
N GLN A 300 -1.09 -4.60 -15.43
CA GLN A 300 -0.69 -4.33 -16.80
C GLN A 300 -0.45 -5.59 -17.64
N GLY A 301 -0.40 -6.78 -17.02
CA GLY A 301 -0.14 -8.05 -17.72
C GLY A 301 0.38 -9.13 -16.78
N PRO A 302 0.68 -10.33 -17.31
CA PRO A 302 1.20 -11.43 -16.51
C PRO A 302 2.59 -11.07 -15.93
N PRO A 303 2.77 -11.17 -14.61
CA PRO A 303 4.05 -10.90 -13.96
C PRO A 303 5.05 -12.06 -14.08
N GLU A 304 6.31 -11.81 -13.77
CA GLU A 304 7.30 -12.86 -13.56
C GLU A 304 7.10 -13.51 -12.19
N THR A 305 7.02 -14.84 -12.19
CA THR A 305 6.81 -15.65 -10.98
C THR A 305 8.12 -16.31 -10.54
N ILE A 306 8.31 -16.42 -9.23
CA ILE A 306 9.48 -17.07 -8.63
C ILE A 306 8.97 -18.17 -7.69
N GLY A 307 9.46 -19.39 -7.92
CA GLY A 307 9.16 -20.54 -7.10
C GLY A 307 9.81 -20.48 -5.71
N PRO A 308 9.40 -21.36 -4.79
CA PRO A 308 10.01 -21.41 -3.47
C PRO A 308 11.46 -21.94 -3.54
N GLY A 309 12.37 -21.31 -2.80
CA GLY A 309 13.79 -21.67 -2.75
C GLY A 309 14.61 -21.28 -3.99
N THR A 310 14.02 -20.65 -5.01
CA THR A 310 14.74 -20.11 -6.18
C THR A 310 15.08 -18.63 -6.01
N PHE A 311 14.45 -17.96 -5.04
CA PHE A 311 14.86 -16.66 -4.58
C PHE A 311 16.08 -16.82 -3.67
N ALA A 312 17.28 -16.65 -4.22
CA ALA A 312 18.47 -16.42 -3.43
C ALA A 312 18.64 -14.90 -3.35
N PRO A 313 18.32 -14.26 -2.22
CA PRO A 313 18.67 -12.86 -2.04
C PRO A 313 20.18 -12.78 -2.24
N SER A 314 20.65 -11.78 -2.99
CA SER A 314 22.08 -11.51 -3.02
C SER A 314 22.53 -11.28 -1.57
N SER A 315 23.27 -12.25 -1.04
CA SER A 315 23.87 -12.30 0.31
C SER A 315 22.92 -12.21 1.53
N TYR A 316 22.35 -13.35 1.95
CA TYR A 316 22.08 -13.62 3.38
C TYR A 316 23.11 -14.58 4.01
N ALA A 317 24.17 -14.93 3.29
CA ALA A 317 25.23 -15.77 3.84
C ALA A 317 26.14 -14.92 4.73
N GLU A 318 26.10 -15.21 6.03
CA GLU A 318 27.07 -14.83 7.07
C GLU A 318 26.92 -13.42 7.68
N GLY A 319 26.13 -13.28 8.74
CA GLY A 319 26.21 -12.09 9.61
C GLY A 319 25.25 -12.04 10.80
N ALA A 320 24.04 -12.57 10.68
CA ALA A 320 23.06 -12.51 11.77
C ALA A 320 23.15 -13.73 12.72
N THR A 321 24.30 -13.95 13.33
CA THR A 321 24.39 -14.74 14.56
C THR A 321 24.85 -13.86 15.70
N ALA A 322 24.05 -13.85 16.76
CA ALA A 322 24.34 -13.37 18.11
C ALA A 322 24.33 -11.85 18.32
N ASP A 323 23.18 -11.32 18.76
CA ASP A 323 23.16 -10.64 20.05
C ASP A 323 21.78 -10.82 20.72
N GLN A 324 21.67 -11.85 21.56
CA GLN A 324 20.75 -11.83 22.69
C GLN A 324 21.61 -11.72 23.94
N GLY A 325 21.75 -10.48 24.43
CA GLY A 325 22.23 -10.10 25.75
C GLY A 325 21.22 -9.20 26.41
#